data_AF-A0A6N6VWN6-F1
#
_entry.id   AF-A0A6N6VWN6-F1
#
_cell.length_a   1.000
_cell.length_b   1.000
_cell.length_c   1.000
_cell.angle_alpha   90.00
_cell.angle_beta   90.00
_cell.angle_gamma   90.00
#
_symmetry.space_group_name_H-M   'P 1'
#
loop_
_entity.id
_entity.type
_entity.pdbx_description
1 polymer ?
#
loop_
_entity_poly.entity_id
_entity_poly.type
_entity_poly.pdbx_seq_one_letter_code
_entity_poly.pdbx_strand_id
1 'polypeptide(L)'
;MSKMKLIKTYMLFMSSSFSLYSYANCPSISEIVSKEDGTHIARTKNGNWTQFINYQAYNNKNDNIKSLGFHYVFGLKQIDETNYFSQMVCIYRLLKENNQYIVLLSPKNNKYEISFPIEFKNSNEWRKIQPSRAVCVPNPLLDQNINIMNQCEFKEIE
;
A
#
# COMPACT_ATOMS: atom_id res chain seq x y z
N MET A 1 -11.85 23.57 60.77
CA MET A 1 -12.22 23.91 59.38
C MET A 1 -11.01 23.70 58.48
N SER A 2 -11.05 22.64 57.67
CA SER A 2 -10.01 22.24 56.71
C SER A 2 -9.92 23.25 55.58
N LYS A 3 -8.71 23.65 55.19
CA LYS A 3 -8.43 24.33 53.92
C LYS A 3 -7.43 23.50 53.13
N MET A 4 -7.95 22.54 52.36
CA MET A 4 -7.28 22.01 51.19
C MET A 4 -6.95 23.18 50.24
N LYS A 5 -5.69 23.29 49.83
CA LYS A 5 -5.35 24.01 48.60
C LYS A 5 -4.53 23.08 47.70
N LEU A 6 -5.17 22.78 46.58
CA LEU A 6 -4.78 21.88 45.52
C LEU A 6 -3.34 22.11 45.03
N ILE A 7 -2.63 21.00 44.90
CA ILE A 7 -1.35 20.85 44.22
C ILE A 7 -1.53 21.28 42.75
N LYS A 8 -0.73 22.26 42.31
CA LYS A 8 -0.58 22.62 40.89
C LYS A 8 0.18 21.51 40.17
N THR A 9 -0.51 20.49 39.70
CA THR A 9 0.06 19.52 38.76
C THR A 9 -0.04 20.12 37.35
N TYR A 10 1.00 20.82 36.91
CA TYR A 10 1.20 21.09 35.48
C TYR A 10 1.57 19.76 34.80
N MET A 11 0.56 18.96 34.43
CA MET A 11 0.74 17.92 33.42
C MET A 11 1.03 18.63 32.09
N LEU A 12 2.32 18.87 31.82
CA LEU A 12 2.82 19.08 30.47
C LEU A 12 2.56 17.79 29.70
N PHE A 13 1.41 17.73 29.03
CA PHE A 13 1.21 16.85 27.88
C PHE A 13 2.18 17.34 26.79
N MET A 14 3.42 16.84 26.85
CA MET A 14 4.24 16.68 25.66
C MET A 14 3.46 15.73 24.75
N SER A 15 2.60 16.28 23.90
CA SER A 15 2.15 15.57 22.73
C SER A 15 3.37 15.46 21.84
N SER A 16 4.14 14.39 22.05
CA SER A 16 5.10 13.92 21.07
C SER A 16 4.36 13.85 19.76
N SER A 17 4.62 14.81 18.88
CA SER A 17 4.18 14.82 17.49
C SER A 17 4.96 13.70 16.80
N PHE A 18 4.64 12.47 17.15
CA PHE A 18 4.99 11.33 16.32
C PHE A 18 4.17 11.54 15.06
N SER A 19 4.81 12.12 14.04
CA SER A 19 4.38 11.92 12.67
C SER A 19 4.42 10.41 12.46
N LEU A 20 3.30 9.74 12.71
CA LEU A 20 3.13 8.33 12.46
C LEU A 20 3.05 8.18 10.96
N TYR A 21 4.23 8.13 10.33
CA TYR A 21 4.31 7.78 8.93
C TYR A 21 3.70 6.39 8.77
N SER A 22 2.55 6.33 8.09
CA SER A 22 1.98 5.04 7.71
C SER A 22 2.53 4.66 6.35
N TYR A 23 3.31 3.59 6.31
CA TYR A 23 3.68 2.96 5.05
C TYR A 23 2.42 2.40 4.43
N ALA A 24 2.03 2.90 3.26
CA ALA A 24 0.95 2.35 2.48
C ALA A 24 1.52 1.22 1.63
N ASN A 25 1.96 0.17 2.29
CA ASN A 25 2.33 -1.05 1.60
C ASN A 25 1.08 -1.66 0.97
N CYS A 26 1.27 -2.30 -0.18
CA CYS A 26 0.21 -3.08 -0.80
C CYS A 26 -0.36 -4.07 0.22
N PRO A 27 -1.70 -4.26 0.26
CA PRO A 27 -2.30 -5.23 1.15
C PRO A 27 -1.59 -6.59 1.06
N SER A 28 -1.37 -7.25 2.19
CA SER A 28 -0.93 -8.64 2.17
C SER A 28 -1.97 -9.50 1.47
N ILE A 29 -1.54 -10.60 0.86
CA ILE A 29 -2.46 -11.53 0.18
C ILE A 29 -3.55 -12.02 1.15
N SER A 30 -3.21 -12.23 2.42
CA SER A 30 -4.15 -12.62 3.49
C SER A 30 -5.21 -11.57 3.82
N GLU A 31 -5.00 -10.29 3.46
CA GLU A 31 -5.99 -9.22 3.65
C GLU A 31 -6.97 -9.10 2.47
N ILE A 32 -6.72 -9.81 1.37
CA ILE A 32 -7.58 -9.78 0.18
C ILE A 32 -8.74 -10.75 0.37
N VAL A 33 -9.96 -10.22 0.27
CA VAL A 33 -11.21 -10.96 0.47
C VAL A 33 -12.09 -10.81 -0.77
N SER A 34 -12.72 -11.90 -1.20
CA SER A 34 -13.69 -11.91 -2.28
C SER A 34 -15.07 -11.45 -1.78
N LYS A 35 -15.75 -10.67 -2.61
CA LYS A 35 -17.14 -10.24 -2.42
C LYS A 35 -18.10 -11.22 -3.11
N GLU A 36 -19.38 -11.10 -2.77
CA GLU A 36 -20.45 -11.91 -3.38
C GLU A 36 -20.56 -11.75 -4.90
N ASP A 37 -20.16 -10.60 -5.43
CA ASP A 37 -20.11 -10.31 -6.87
C ASP A 37 -18.84 -10.87 -7.55
N GLY A 38 -17.94 -11.51 -6.80
CA GLY A 38 -16.68 -12.05 -7.27
C GLY A 38 -15.54 -11.03 -7.37
N THR A 39 -15.79 -9.75 -7.06
CA THR A 39 -14.73 -8.74 -6.96
C THR A 39 -13.96 -8.90 -5.65
N HIS A 40 -12.80 -8.27 -5.56
CA HIS A 40 -11.89 -8.39 -4.42
C HIS A 40 -11.71 -7.03 -3.74
N ILE A 41 -11.58 -7.05 -2.42
CA ILE A 41 -11.25 -5.87 -1.61
C ILE A 41 -10.19 -6.25 -0.59
N ALA A 42 -9.49 -5.26 -0.05
CA ALA A 42 -8.69 -5.45 1.15
C ALA A 42 -8.97 -4.34 2.14
N ARG A 43 -9.13 -4.69 3.42
CA ARG A 43 -9.35 -3.74 4.51
C ARG A 43 -8.11 -3.68 5.35
N THR A 44 -7.33 -2.61 5.18
CA THR A 44 -6.09 -2.38 5.92
C THR A 44 -6.30 -1.30 6.97
N LYS A 45 -5.33 -1.12 7.88
CA LYS A 45 -5.31 0.03 8.80
C LYS A 45 -5.33 1.40 8.08
N ASN A 46 -4.87 1.44 6.83
CA ASN A 46 -4.81 2.66 6.01
C ASN A 46 -6.07 2.89 5.17
N GLY A 47 -7.08 2.03 5.33
CA GLY A 47 -8.36 2.16 4.64
C GLY A 47 -8.67 0.99 3.69
N ASN A 48 -9.71 1.21 2.91
CA ASN A 48 -10.31 0.21 2.04
C ASN A 48 -9.72 0.27 0.63
N TRP A 49 -9.09 -0.82 0.22
CA TRP A 49 -8.61 -1.05 -1.12
C TRP A 49 -9.69 -1.70 -1.96
N THR A 50 -9.85 -1.23 -3.18
CA THR A 50 -10.94 -1.67 -4.07
C THR A 50 -10.37 -2.18 -5.38
N GLN A 51 -10.92 -3.28 -5.89
CA GLN A 51 -10.48 -3.81 -7.18
C GLN A 51 -10.85 -2.86 -8.32
N PHE A 52 -9.87 -2.60 -9.19
CA PHE A 52 -10.10 -2.02 -10.49
C PHE A 52 -10.63 -3.09 -11.45
N ILE A 53 -11.81 -2.86 -12.01
CA ILE A 53 -12.50 -3.83 -12.87
C ILE A 53 -12.22 -3.49 -14.34
N ASN A 54 -11.60 -4.44 -15.06
CA ASN A 54 -11.39 -4.39 -16.50
C ASN A 54 -11.48 -5.81 -17.10
N TYR A 55 -11.20 -5.96 -18.40
CA TYR A 55 -11.28 -7.25 -19.10
C TYR A 55 -10.24 -8.29 -18.67
N GLN A 56 -9.17 -7.90 -17.95
CA GLN A 56 -8.13 -8.79 -17.41
C GLN A 56 -8.30 -9.04 -15.91
N ALA A 57 -9.30 -8.41 -15.30
CA ALA A 57 -9.56 -8.51 -13.88
C ALA A 57 -10.05 -9.93 -13.56
N TYR A 58 -9.38 -10.56 -12.60
CA TYR A 58 -9.84 -11.80 -12.03
C TYR A 58 -11.04 -11.56 -11.13
N ASN A 59 -12.16 -12.20 -11.45
CA ASN A 59 -13.37 -12.16 -10.63
C ASN A 59 -13.75 -13.60 -10.26
N ASN A 60 -13.69 -13.92 -8.97
CA ASN A 60 -14.07 -15.24 -8.47
C ASN A 60 -14.62 -15.13 -7.05
N LYS A 61 -15.69 -15.90 -6.79
CA LYS A 61 -16.33 -15.99 -5.46
C LYS A 61 -15.59 -16.95 -4.51
N ASN A 62 -14.54 -17.61 -4.99
CA ASN A 62 -13.79 -18.57 -4.20
C ASN A 62 -12.74 -17.86 -3.32
N ASP A 63 -12.92 -17.91 -2.00
CA ASP A 63 -11.98 -17.36 -1.00
C ASP A 63 -10.60 -18.03 -1.05
N ASN A 64 -10.50 -19.20 -1.69
CA ASN A 64 -9.26 -19.91 -1.86
C ASN A 64 -8.53 -19.38 -3.10
N ILE A 65 -7.99 -18.17 -3.01
CA ILE A 65 -7.17 -17.56 -4.05
C ILE A 65 -5.80 -18.26 -4.08
N LYS A 66 -5.81 -19.52 -4.50
CA LYS A 66 -4.65 -20.40 -4.50
C LYS A 66 -3.61 -19.79 -5.43
N SER A 67 -2.44 -19.45 -4.86
CA SER A 67 -1.25 -18.92 -5.54
C SER A 67 -1.40 -17.53 -6.16
N LEU A 68 -1.91 -16.56 -5.40
CA LEU A 68 -1.57 -15.16 -5.67
C LEU A 68 -0.08 -14.94 -5.41
N GLY A 69 0.59 -14.29 -6.36
CA GLY A 69 1.90 -13.69 -6.17
C GLY A 69 1.77 -12.18 -6.29
N PHE A 70 2.41 -11.45 -5.40
CA PHE A 70 2.56 -10.01 -5.59
C PHE A 70 3.42 -9.75 -6.84
N HIS A 71 2.97 -8.87 -7.73
CA HIS A 71 3.63 -8.67 -9.03
C HIS A 71 4.34 -7.32 -9.15
N TYR A 72 3.70 -6.20 -8.85
CA TYR A 72 4.35 -4.88 -8.73
C TYR A 72 3.39 -3.84 -8.13
N VAL A 73 3.95 -2.71 -7.67
CA VAL A 73 3.20 -1.56 -7.16
C VAL A 73 3.51 -0.32 -7.99
N PHE A 74 2.49 0.52 -8.13
CA PHE A 74 2.51 1.63 -9.04
C PHE A 74 1.88 2.88 -8.43
N GLY A 75 2.58 4.01 -8.58
CA GLY A 75 2.12 5.33 -8.15
C GLY A 75 1.63 6.14 -9.34
N LEU A 76 0.46 6.78 -9.17
CA LEU A 76 -0.16 7.69 -10.12
C LEU A 76 -0.22 9.11 -9.53
N LYS A 77 0.30 10.10 -10.26
CA LYS A 77 0.09 11.52 -9.95
C LYS A 77 -1.17 12.05 -10.63
N GLN A 78 -1.91 12.91 -9.93
CA GLN A 78 -2.76 13.89 -10.60
C GLN A 78 -1.87 14.90 -11.34
N ILE A 79 -2.43 15.56 -12.36
CA ILE A 79 -1.74 16.25 -13.47
C ILE A 79 -0.74 17.37 -13.05
N ASP A 80 -0.58 17.62 -11.75
CA ASP A 80 0.28 18.67 -11.19
C ASP A 80 1.73 18.23 -10.92
N GLU A 81 2.63 19.21 -10.90
CA GLU A 81 4.09 19.07 -10.70
C GLU A 81 4.50 18.75 -9.24
N THR A 82 3.61 18.22 -8.41
CA THR A 82 3.97 17.82 -7.05
C THR A 82 4.87 16.58 -7.06
N ASN A 83 5.74 16.43 -6.07
CA ASN A 83 6.59 15.23 -5.92
C ASN A 83 5.83 14.00 -5.40
N TYR A 84 4.50 14.09 -5.29
CA TYR A 84 3.66 13.11 -4.64
C TYR A 84 2.73 12.40 -5.64
N PHE A 85 2.29 11.21 -5.26
CA PHE A 85 1.34 10.40 -5.98
C PHE A 85 -0.01 10.46 -5.27
N SER A 86 -1.10 10.61 -6.02
CA SER A 86 -2.47 10.73 -5.50
C SER A 86 -3.20 9.39 -5.37
N GLN A 87 -2.62 8.33 -5.94
CA GLN A 87 -3.18 6.99 -5.90
C GLN A 87 -2.06 5.96 -6.05
N MET A 88 -2.18 4.88 -5.29
CA MET A 88 -1.41 3.68 -5.50
C MET A 88 -2.25 2.59 -6.14
N VAL A 89 -1.56 1.76 -6.92
CA VAL A 89 -2.11 0.59 -7.60
C VAL A 89 -1.23 -0.61 -7.28
N CYS A 90 -1.81 -1.63 -6.67
CA CYS A 90 -1.15 -2.87 -6.33
C CYS A 90 -1.64 -3.97 -7.26
N ILE A 91 -0.72 -4.68 -7.91
CA ILE A 91 -1.06 -5.72 -8.89
C ILE A 91 -0.57 -7.06 -8.36
N TYR A 92 -1.50 -7.99 -8.26
CA TYR A 92 -1.27 -9.36 -7.87
C TYR A 92 -1.60 -10.27 -9.05
N ARG A 93 -0.72 -11.21 -9.33
CA ARG A 93 -0.87 -12.17 -10.42
C ARG A 93 -1.26 -13.53 -9.86
N LEU A 94 -2.19 -14.20 -10.53
CA LEU A 94 -2.43 -15.62 -10.28
C LEU A 94 -1.32 -16.44 -10.94
N LEU A 95 -0.56 -17.19 -10.14
CA LEU A 95 0.59 -17.96 -10.64
C LEU A 95 0.16 -19.19 -11.46
N LYS A 96 -1.05 -19.71 -11.20
CA LYS A 96 -1.60 -20.91 -11.85
C LYS A 96 -2.57 -20.61 -13.00
N GLU A 97 -3.00 -19.36 -13.16
CA GLU A 97 -3.96 -18.96 -14.19
C GLU A 97 -3.28 -17.98 -15.15
N ASN A 98 -3.39 -18.22 -16.45
CA ASN A 98 -2.65 -17.43 -17.43
C ASN A 98 -3.21 -16.00 -17.54
N ASN A 99 -2.37 -15.02 -17.19
CA ASN A 99 -2.56 -13.58 -17.41
C ASN A 99 -3.81 -12.97 -16.75
N GLN A 100 -4.23 -13.50 -15.60
CA GLN A 100 -5.29 -12.92 -14.78
C GLN A 100 -4.72 -12.23 -13.54
N TYR A 101 -5.30 -11.08 -13.21
CA TYR A 101 -4.77 -10.19 -12.18
C TYR A 101 -5.85 -9.68 -11.24
N ILE A 102 -5.47 -9.51 -9.97
CA ILE A 102 -6.22 -8.67 -9.03
C ILE A 102 -5.47 -7.35 -8.95
N VAL A 103 -6.14 -6.27 -9.35
CA VAL A 103 -5.58 -4.91 -9.32
C VAL A 103 -6.30 -4.13 -8.24
N LEU A 104 -5.62 -3.80 -7.14
CA LEU A 104 -6.20 -3.05 -6.02
C LEU A 104 -5.79 -1.58 -6.07
N LEU A 105 -6.76 -0.70 -5.95
CA LEU A 105 -6.58 0.75 -5.84
C LEU A 105 -6.63 1.18 -4.39
N SER A 106 -5.71 2.06 -4.00
CA SER A 106 -5.69 2.66 -2.67
C SER A 106 -6.92 3.56 -2.42
N PRO A 107 -7.22 3.87 -1.15
CA PRO A 107 -8.23 4.87 -0.80
C PRO A 107 -8.02 6.19 -1.54
N LYS A 108 -9.13 6.83 -1.90
CA LYS A 108 -9.11 8.14 -2.56
C LYS A 108 -8.76 9.22 -1.52
N ASN A 109 -8.05 10.26 -1.97
CA ASN A 109 -7.64 11.46 -1.23
C ASN A 109 -6.35 11.37 -0.39
N ASN A 110 -5.67 10.23 -0.41
CA ASN A 110 -4.36 10.11 0.25
C ASN A 110 -3.25 10.55 -0.71
N LYS A 111 -2.17 11.08 -0.15
CA LYS A 111 -0.95 11.42 -0.90
C LYS A 111 0.16 10.47 -0.52
N TYR A 112 1.01 10.14 -1.48
CA TYR A 112 2.07 9.16 -1.30
C TYR A 112 3.41 9.67 -1.83
N GLU A 113 4.47 9.40 -1.09
CA GLU A 113 5.86 9.58 -1.54
C GLU A 113 6.53 8.22 -1.73
N ILE A 114 7.50 8.12 -2.64
CA ILE A 114 8.29 6.89 -2.76
C ILE A 114 9.36 6.90 -1.66
N SER A 115 9.43 5.81 -0.91
CA SER A 115 10.42 5.53 0.11
C SER A 115 11.24 4.31 -0.29
N PHE A 116 12.53 4.32 0.03
CA PHE A 116 13.44 3.20 -0.17
C PHE A 116 13.99 2.77 1.19
N PRO A 117 13.98 1.47 1.53
CA PRO A 117 14.77 1.00 2.66
C PRO A 117 16.24 1.32 2.38
N ILE A 118 16.97 1.73 3.42
CA ILE A 118 18.33 2.29 3.32
C ILE A 118 19.30 1.34 2.59
N GLU A 119 19.08 0.03 2.72
CA GLU A 119 19.89 -1.02 2.10
C GLU A 119 19.70 -1.15 0.58
N PHE A 120 18.61 -0.62 0.02
CA PHE A 120 18.26 -0.76 -1.40
C PHE A 120 18.38 0.54 -2.20
N LYS A 121 18.94 1.61 -1.60
CA LYS A 121 19.01 2.94 -2.23
C LYS A 121 19.78 2.98 -3.57
N ASN A 122 20.62 1.97 -3.82
CA ASN A 122 21.41 1.83 -5.05
C ASN A 122 20.81 0.85 -6.07
N SER A 123 19.64 0.25 -5.83
CA SER A 123 19.02 -0.66 -6.79
C SER A 123 18.17 0.12 -7.82
N ASN A 124 18.35 -0.17 -9.11
CA ASN A 124 17.62 0.46 -10.23
C ASN A 124 16.19 -0.12 -10.41
N GLU A 125 15.60 -0.62 -9.32
CA GLU A 125 14.37 -1.43 -9.35
C GLU A 125 13.09 -0.59 -9.23
N TRP A 126 13.23 0.73 -9.12
CA TRP A 126 12.15 1.66 -9.41
C TRP A 126 12.37 2.32 -10.77
N ARG A 127 11.29 2.50 -11.52
CA ARG A 127 11.35 3.14 -12.84
C ARG A 127 10.30 4.22 -12.94
N LYS A 128 10.74 5.45 -13.20
CA LYS A 128 9.85 6.53 -13.63
C LYS A 128 9.46 6.26 -15.08
N ILE A 129 8.23 5.82 -15.30
CA ILE A 129 7.72 5.50 -16.65
C ILE A 129 7.37 6.78 -17.40
N GLN A 130 6.80 7.76 -16.69
CA GLN A 130 6.48 9.10 -17.21
C GLN A 130 6.40 10.09 -16.04
N PRO A 131 6.30 11.41 -16.27
CA PRO A 131 6.24 12.41 -15.19
C PRO A 131 5.23 12.10 -14.07
N SER A 132 4.09 11.52 -14.43
CA SER A 132 2.99 11.18 -13.53
C SER A 132 2.93 9.71 -13.06
N ARG A 133 3.94 8.88 -13.39
CA ARG A 133 3.90 7.42 -13.16
C ARG A 133 5.23 6.87 -12.68
N ALA A 134 5.21 6.09 -11.61
CA ALA A 134 6.38 5.36 -11.13
C ALA A 134 6.01 3.93 -10.73
N VAL A 135 6.82 2.96 -11.14
CA VAL A 135 6.67 1.53 -10.79
C VAL A 135 7.79 1.11 -9.85
N CYS A 136 7.43 0.29 -8.87
CA CYS A 136 8.31 -0.51 -8.03
C CYS A 136 8.09 -1.99 -8.34
N VAL A 137 9.16 -2.72 -8.66
CA VAL A 137 9.08 -4.17 -8.91
C VAL A 137 9.60 -4.99 -7.72
N PRO A 138 9.09 -6.22 -7.52
CA PRO A 138 9.65 -7.20 -6.60
C PRO A 138 11.13 -7.45 -6.86
N ASN A 139 11.88 -7.79 -5.81
CA ASN A 139 13.21 -8.34 -5.98
C ASN A 139 13.12 -9.76 -6.57
N PRO A 140 13.60 -10.03 -7.80
CA PRO A 140 13.55 -11.36 -8.39
C PRO A 140 14.41 -12.39 -7.63
N LEU A 141 15.35 -11.95 -6.79
CA LEU A 141 16.21 -12.84 -6.00
C LEU A 141 15.55 -13.39 -4.74
N LEU A 142 14.38 -12.86 -4.33
CA LEU A 142 13.65 -13.30 -3.13
C LEU A 142 12.44 -14.19 -3.46
N ASP A 143 12.30 -14.62 -4.72
CA ASP A 143 11.09 -15.20 -5.33
C ASP A 143 10.79 -16.66 -4.93
N GLN A 144 11.20 -17.11 -3.73
CA GLN A 144 10.93 -18.45 -3.23
C GLN A 144 10.26 -18.38 -1.85
N ASN A 145 8.93 -18.34 -1.85
CA ASN A 145 8.04 -18.64 -0.70
C ASN A 145 8.02 -17.66 0.50
N ILE A 146 8.51 -16.43 0.36
CA ILE A 146 8.50 -15.47 1.48
C ILE A 146 7.84 -14.18 1.02
N ASN A 147 7.02 -13.58 1.90
CA ASN A 147 6.45 -12.23 1.76
C ASN A 147 7.36 -11.34 0.92
N ILE A 148 6.99 -11.14 -0.34
CA ILE A 148 7.75 -10.34 -1.28
C ILE A 148 7.75 -8.91 -0.74
N MET A 149 8.82 -8.53 -0.04
CA MET A 149 9.01 -7.15 0.36
C MET A 149 9.38 -6.36 -0.89
N ASN A 150 8.57 -5.35 -1.21
CA ASN A 150 8.94 -4.40 -2.24
C ASN A 150 10.18 -3.64 -1.77
N GLN A 151 11.20 -3.56 -2.64
CA GLN A 151 12.41 -2.78 -2.34
C GLN A 151 12.18 -1.27 -2.39
N CYS A 152 11.01 -0.84 -2.85
CA CYS A 152 10.52 0.50 -2.63
C CYS A 152 9.06 0.46 -2.20
N GLU A 153 8.73 1.36 -1.29
CA GLU A 153 7.42 1.50 -0.69
C GLU A 153 6.84 2.85 -1.07
N PHE A 154 5.52 2.96 -1.02
CA PHE A 154 4.87 4.26 -1.08
C PHE A 154 4.39 4.59 0.32
N LYS A 155 4.89 5.69 0.84
CA LYS A 155 4.63 6.16 2.19
C LYS A 155 3.54 7.21 2.13
N GLU A 156 2.48 7.02 2.90
CA GLU A 156 1.41 8.00 3.00
C GLU A 156 1.91 9.25 3.72
N ILE A 157 1.51 10.41 3.21
CA ILE A 157 1.81 11.71 3.79
C ILE A 157 0.51 12.48 4.04
N GLU A 158 0.41 13.10 5.21
CA GLU A 158 -0.70 13.97 5.62
C GLU A 158 -0.60 15.37 4.99
#